data_AF-N4XHT9-F1
#
_entry.id   AF-N4XHT9-F1
#
_cell.length_a   1.000
_cell.length_b   1.000
_cell.length_c   1.000
_cell.angle_alpha   90.00
_cell.angle_beta   90.00
_cell.angle_gamma   90.00
#
_symmetry.space_group_name_H-M   'P 1'
#
loop_
_entity.id
_entity.type
_entity.pdbx_description
1 polymer ?
#
loop_
_entity_poly.entity_id
_entity_poly.type
_entity_poly.pdbx_seq_one_letter_code
_entity_poly.pdbx_strand_id
1 'polypeptide(L)'
;MGGLAFADTVADSGQPIIVPRLSLELYKQLSARYQRELETIFEKVVIPREAPGKVDHGDIDYLVDGLRSPYTESNVWDLIRDLFKAEAHILRGGSASYAVPDPATIGLYVQVDVELCVGHGTSNSAELFEWTRFVKSDSDLLQIIGVSHRPLGLVCNDQGLHVRVQEIEPYNKKKALLFLTRSPEEALEFYGLDVAKYQAGFTDEKDLFDWACSGRFFACETFQSRTEKHNDRARQTKRPMYRRFVEEYIPSHAGKGACKACTREEVLHEAIRVFGKQAGYDAMMEEHHLKTAEEELWKEIREAVPVQSNSLALILRGLRRWVAFENGRPLIAKEPNLAEPLVWSKFVSPDTRDVVLAWVKDNYGQVKSLEKARASASKEAAKNIL
;
A
#
# COMPACT_ATOMS: atom_id res chain seq x y z
N MET A 1 -0.73 -19.35 11.60
CA MET A 1 -1.69 -20.45 11.65
C MET A 1 -2.90 -20.02 10.85
N GLY A 2 -3.11 -20.62 9.67
CA GLY A 2 -4.35 -20.50 8.89
C GLY A 2 -5.43 -21.45 9.44
N GLY A 3 -6.66 -21.35 8.93
CA GLY A 3 -7.78 -22.22 9.31
C GLY A 3 -8.56 -21.79 10.55
N LEU A 4 -8.54 -20.50 10.90
CA LEU A 4 -9.22 -19.97 12.10
C LEU A 4 -10.38 -19.03 11.78
N ALA A 5 -10.85 -18.99 10.52
CA ALA A 5 -11.91 -18.04 10.13
C ALA A 5 -13.22 -18.30 10.89
N PHE A 6 -13.47 -19.56 11.25
CA PHE A 6 -14.71 -20.02 11.89
C PHE A 6 -14.58 -20.37 13.37
N ALA A 7 -13.46 -20.05 14.03
CA ALA A 7 -13.17 -20.47 15.41
C ALA A 7 -14.27 -20.08 16.42
N ASP A 8 -14.95 -18.95 16.18
CA ASP A 8 -16.04 -18.43 17.01
C ASP A 8 -17.41 -18.47 16.29
N THR A 9 -17.55 -19.33 15.26
CA THR A 9 -18.76 -19.42 14.43
C THR A 9 -19.56 -20.69 14.73
N VAL A 10 -20.88 -20.55 14.71
CA VAL A 10 -21.84 -21.64 14.87
C VAL A 10 -22.54 -21.83 13.53
N ALA A 11 -22.75 -23.08 13.14
CA ALA A 11 -23.44 -23.43 11.92
C ALA A 11 -24.96 -23.19 12.03
N ASP A 12 -25.69 -23.24 10.91
CA ASP A 12 -27.15 -23.05 10.89
C ASP A 12 -27.89 -24.09 11.76
N SER A 13 -27.27 -25.24 11.96
CA SER A 13 -27.71 -26.31 12.87
C SER A 13 -27.55 -25.99 14.37
N GLY A 14 -26.93 -24.86 14.73
CA GLY A 14 -26.64 -24.47 16.11
C GLY A 14 -25.42 -25.16 16.73
N GLN A 15 -24.67 -25.94 15.96
CA GLN A 15 -23.43 -26.59 16.39
C GLN A 15 -22.18 -25.78 16.02
N PRO A 16 -21.10 -25.81 16.81
CA PRO A 16 -19.85 -25.14 16.46
C PRO A 16 -19.28 -25.66 15.12
N ILE A 17 -18.72 -24.76 14.31
CA ILE A 17 -17.99 -25.13 13.09
C ILE A 17 -16.57 -25.54 13.48
N ILE A 18 -16.29 -26.84 13.42
CA ILE A 18 -14.97 -27.40 13.78
C ILE A 18 -14.17 -27.66 12.50
N VAL A 19 -13.06 -26.94 12.33
CA VAL A 19 -12.13 -27.08 11.20
C VAL A 19 -10.82 -27.72 11.65
N PRO A 20 -10.65 -29.05 11.57
CA PRO A 20 -9.39 -29.71 11.90
C PRO A 20 -8.29 -29.42 10.87
N ARG A 21 -7.04 -29.70 11.25
CA ARG A 21 -5.91 -29.67 10.31
C ARG A 21 -6.03 -30.81 9.30
N LEU A 22 -5.76 -30.50 8.04
CA LEU A 22 -5.72 -31.44 6.92
C LEU A 22 -4.35 -32.12 6.83
N SER A 23 -4.37 -33.44 6.59
CA SER A 23 -3.18 -34.15 6.13
C SER A 23 -2.80 -33.70 4.71
N LEU A 24 -1.53 -33.89 4.32
CA LEU A 24 -1.06 -33.52 2.98
C LEU A 24 -1.84 -34.25 1.86
N GLU A 25 -2.20 -35.51 2.07
CA GLU A 25 -2.96 -36.30 1.10
C GLU A 25 -4.38 -35.74 0.90
N LEU A 26 -5.08 -35.50 2.01
CA LEU A 26 -6.44 -34.94 1.99
C LEU A 26 -6.44 -33.51 1.42
N TYR A 27 -5.47 -32.69 1.81
CA TYR A 27 -5.27 -31.35 1.28
C TYR A 27 -5.12 -31.36 -0.26
N LYS A 28 -4.25 -32.23 -0.80
CA LYS A 28 -4.05 -32.35 -2.26
C LYS A 28 -5.32 -32.79 -2.98
N GLN A 29 -6.02 -33.78 -2.43
CA GLN A 29 -7.26 -34.30 -3.01
C GLN A 29 -8.34 -33.21 -3.08
N LEU A 30 -8.57 -32.54 -1.95
CA LEU A 30 -9.58 -31.47 -1.85
C LEU A 30 -9.20 -30.25 -2.68
N SER A 31 -7.92 -29.89 -2.71
CA SER A 31 -7.41 -28.81 -3.57
C SER A 31 -7.72 -29.09 -5.05
N ALA A 32 -7.37 -30.26 -5.55
CA ALA A 32 -7.66 -30.62 -6.95
C ALA A 32 -9.16 -30.68 -7.27
N ARG A 33 -10.01 -30.96 -6.27
CA ARG A 33 -11.47 -30.95 -6.43
C ARG A 33 -12.00 -29.52 -6.52
N TYR A 34 -11.77 -28.70 -5.49
CA TYR A 34 -12.34 -27.36 -5.43
C TYR A 34 -11.76 -26.45 -6.51
N GLN A 35 -10.50 -26.66 -6.93
CA GLN A 35 -9.94 -25.96 -8.08
C GLN A 35 -10.78 -26.18 -9.35
N ARG A 36 -11.10 -27.44 -9.69
CA ARG A 36 -11.92 -27.76 -10.88
C ARG A 36 -13.32 -27.17 -10.80
N GLU A 37 -13.89 -27.13 -9.61
CA GLU A 37 -15.18 -26.48 -9.35
C GLU A 37 -15.07 -24.96 -9.60
N LEU A 38 -14.05 -24.28 -9.05
CA LEU A 38 -13.81 -22.85 -9.26
C LEU A 38 -13.47 -22.49 -10.72
N GLU A 39 -12.79 -23.35 -11.48
CA GLU A 39 -12.46 -23.14 -12.90
C GLU A 39 -13.72 -23.05 -13.79
N THR A 40 -14.88 -23.51 -13.29
CA THR A 40 -16.18 -23.30 -13.97
C THR A 40 -16.68 -21.87 -13.84
N ILE A 41 -16.23 -21.13 -12.83
CA ILE A 41 -16.62 -19.75 -12.51
C ILE A 41 -15.55 -18.74 -12.96
N PHE A 42 -14.28 -19.12 -12.87
CA PHE A 42 -13.14 -18.25 -13.14
C PHE A 42 -12.25 -18.81 -14.26
N GLU A 43 -11.61 -17.92 -15.01
CA GLU A 43 -10.59 -18.28 -16.00
C GLU A 43 -9.25 -18.63 -15.35
N LYS A 44 -8.91 -17.97 -14.24
CA LYS A 44 -7.68 -18.19 -13.50
C LYS A 44 -8.02 -18.62 -12.09
N VAL A 45 -7.49 -19.78 -11.69
CA VAL A 45 -7.57 -20.31 -10.33
C VAL A 45 -6.20 -20.84 -9.97
N VAL A 46 -5.61 -20.33 -8.89
CA VAL A 46 -4.29 -20.80 -8.44
C VAL A 46 -4.27 -20.88 -6.92
N ILE A 47 -3.58 -21.90 -6.43
CA ILE A 47 -3.17 -21.98 -5.03
C ILE A 47 -1.74 -21.42 -4.95
N PRO A 48 -1.50 -20.28 -4.25
CA PRO A 48 -0.14 -19.79 -4.04
C PRO A 48 0.75 -20.85 -3.39
N ARG A 49 2.05 -20.82 -3.68
CA ARG A 49 2.96 -21.85 -3.16
C ARG A 49 3.01 -21.79 -1.64
N GLU A 50 2.88 -22.95 -1.01
CA GLU A 50 2.89 -23.09 0.44
C GLU A 50 4.28 -22.85 1.05
N ALA A 51 4.31 -22.63 2.37
CA ALA A 51 5.57 -22.61 3.12
C ALA A 51 6.36 -23.92 2.95
N PRO A 52 7.69 -23.87 2.80
CA PRO A 52 8.50 -25.08 2.68
C PRO A 52 8.44 -25.93 3.95
N GLY A 53 8.42 -27.26 3.79
CA GLY A 53 8.39 -28.22 4.90
C GLY A 53 7.08 -28.29 5.69
N LYS A 54 5.98 -27.68 5.20
CA LYS A 54 4.66 -27.74 5.84
C LYS A 54 4.11 -29.18 5.81
N VAL A 55 3.81 -29.73 6.99
CA VAL A 55 3.33 -31.12 7.15
C VAL A 55 1.81 -31.24 7.24
N ASP A 56 1.13 -30.15 7.61
CA ASP A 56 -0.32 -30.07 7.77
C ASP A 56 -0.87 -28.71 7.31
N HIS A 57 -2.16 -28.66 6.96
CA HIS A 57 -2.81 -27.45 6.40
C HIS A 57 -4.05 -27.10 7.21
N GLY A 58 -4.35 -25.80 7.38
CA GLY A 58 -5.54 -25.36 8.13
C GLY A 58 -6.70 -24.98 7.23
N ASP A 59 -6.36 -24.59 6.01
CA ASP A 59 -7.18 -23.96 5.01
C ASP A 59 -6.62 -24.29 3.62
N ILE A 60 -7.43 -24.06 2.59
CA ILE A 60 -7.03 -24.08 1.19
C ILE A 60 -7.26 -22.68 0.63
N ASP A 61 -6.18 -21.94 0.34
CA ASP A 61 -6.23 -20.58 -0.20
C ASP A 61 -6.21 -20.57 -1.74
N TYR A 62 -7.28 -20.06 -2.35
CA TYR A 62 -7.36 -19.80 -3.79
C TYR A 62 -7.26 -18.32 -4.09
N LEU A 63 -6.40 -17.98 -5.04
CA LEU A 63 -6.43 -16.71 -5.75
C LEU A 63 -7.13 -16.93 -7.10
N VAL A 64 -8.14 -16.10 -7.39
CA VAL A 64 -8.97 -16.23 -8.59
C VAL A 64 -9.09 -14.92 -9.37
N ASP A 65 -9.26 -15.03 -10.69
CA ASP A 65 -9.53 -13.89 -11.59
C ASP A 65 -10.17 -14.36 -12.91
N GLY A 66 -10.63 -13.41 -13.72
CA GLY A 66 -11.31 -13.67 -14.99
C GLY A 66 -12.68 -14.31 -14.76
N LEU A 67 -13.53 -13.62 -14.00
CA LEU A 67 -14.90 -14.06 -13.74
C LEU A 67 -15.65 -14.28 -15.06
N ARG A 68 -16.16 -15.50 -15.25
CA ARG A 68 -16.82 -15.92 -16.50
C ARG A 68 -18.25 -15.39 -16.55
N SER A 69 -18.72 -15.02 -17.74
CA SER A 69 -20.14 -14.73 -17.98
C SER A 69 -20.97 -16.00 -17.77
N PRO A 70 -22.15 -15.94 -17.12
CA PRO A 70 -22.92 -14.75 -16.74
C PRO A 70 -22.72 -14.28 -15.29
N TYR A 71 -21.64 -14.69 -14.62
CA TYR A 71 -21.43 -14.41 -13.21
C TYR A 71 -20.98 -12.97 -12.95
N THR A 72 -21.30 -12.45 -11.77
CA THR A 72 -20.98 -11.08 -11.36
C THR A 72 -20.42 -11.07 -9.94
N GLU A 73 -19.67 -10.03 -9.56
CA GLU A 73 -19.17 -9.88 -8.19
C GLU A 73 -20.27 -9.89 -7.12
N SER A 74 -21.51 -9.51 -7.51
CA SER A 74 -22.65 -9.49 -6.59
C SER A 74 -23.23 -10.86 -6.28
N ASN A 75 -23.02 -11.88 -7.12
CA ASN A 75 -23.59 -13.22 -6.94
C ASN A 75 -22.55 -14.33 -6.78
N VAL A 76 -21.28 -14.05 -7.11
CA VAL A 76 -20.23 -15.07 -7.17
C VAL A 76 -20.00 -15.76 -5.82
N TRP A 77 -20.11 -15.03 -4.71
CA TRP A 77 -19.82 -15.60 -3.39
C TRP A 77 -20.88 -16.61 -2.93
N ASP A 78 -22.16 -16.33 -3.19
CA ASP A 78 -23.26 -17.27 -2.93
C ASP A 78 -23.20 -18.46 -3.89
N LEU A 79 -22.84 -18.22 -5.16
CA LEU A 79 -22.64 -19.29 -6.13
C LEU A 79 -21.54 -20.27 -5.69
N ILE A 80 -20.41 -19.77 -5.18
CA ILE A 80 -19.33 -20.62 -4.64
C ILE A 80 -19.81 -21.36 -3.39
N ARG A 81 -20.60 -20.71 -2.52
CA ARG A 81 -21.19 -21.37 -1.34
C ARG A 81 -22.00 -22.59 -1.77
N ASP A 82 -22.88 -22.42 -2.75
CA ASP A 82 -23.75 -23.48 -3.27
C ASP A 82 -22.94 -24.58 -3.97
N LEU A 83 -21.94 -24.19 -4.76
CA LEU A 83 -21.05 -25.10 -5.47
C LEU A 83 -20.31 -26.02 -4.51
N PHE A 84 -19.71 -25.44 -3.46
CA PHE A 84 -19.00 -26.19 -2.42
C PHE A 84 -19.94 -26.90 -1.45
N LYS A 85 -21.24 -26.58 -1.48
CA LYS A 85 -22.21 -26.99 -0.45
C LYS A 85 -21.75 -26.56 0.95
N ALA A 86 -21.20 -25.36 1.04
CA ALA A 86 -20.68 -24.81 2.28
C ALA A 86 -21.82 -24.46 3.24
N GLU A 87 -21.72 -24.93 4.48
CA GLU A 87 -22.74 -24.67 5.50
C GLU A 87 -22.74 -23.20 5.90
N ALA A 88 -21.56 -22.58 5.99
CA ALA A 88 -21.39 -21.16 6.26
C ALA A 88 -20.30 -20.54 5.36
N HIS A 89 -20.37 -19.22 5.18
CA HIS A 89 -19.28 -18.45 4.60
C HIS A 89 -19.16 -17.07 5.26
N ILE A 90 -17.95 -16.49 5.25
CA ILE A 90 -17.64 -15.18 5.81
C ILE A 90 -17.04 -14.31 4.72
N LEU A 91 -17.70 -13.20 4.38
CA LEU A 91 -17.23 -12.24 3.38
C LEU A 91 -16.22 -11.25 3.99
N ARG A 92 -15.14 -11.00 3.26
CA ARG A 92 -14.09 -10.03 3.61
C ARG A 92 -13.59 -9.32 2.35
N GLY A 93 -14.29 -8.26 1.94
CA GLY A 93 -13.87 -7.29 0.92
C GLY A 93 -13.00 -7.86 -0.20
N GLY A 94 -13.62 -8.50 -1.20
CA GLY A 94 -12.91 -9.16 -2.31
C GLY A 94 -12.45 -10.59 -2.00
N SER A 95 -12.75 -11.14 -0.82
CA SER A 95 -12.50 -12.53 -0.48
C SER A 95 -13.64 -13.12 0.35
N ALA A 96 -13.71 -14.44 0.40
CA ALA A 96 -14.65 -15.18 1.23
C ALA A 96 -14.02 -16.47 1.79
N SER A 97 -14.29 -16.75 3.05
CA SER A 97 -13.97 -18.03 3.69
C SER A 97 -15.20 -18.92 3.70
N TYR A 98 -15.06 -20.21 3.37
CA TYR A 98 -16.16 -21.19 3.29
C TYR A 98 -15.91 -22.35 4.25
N ALA A 99 -16.94 -22.73 5.03
CA ALA A 99 -16.94 -23.92 5.86
C ALA A 99 -17.60 -25.07 5.08
N VAL A 100 -16.77 -25.88 4.42
CA VAL A 100 -17.22 -26.97 3.56
C VAL A 100 -17.28 -28.27 4.36
N PRO A 101 -18.39 -29.02 4.39
CA PRO A 101 -18.46 -30.28 5.14
C PRO A 101 -17.34 -31.25 4.74
N ASP A 102 -16.67 -31.84 5.74
CA ASP A 102 -15.64 -32.85 5.52
C ASP A 102 -16.26 -34.09 4.85
N PRO A 103 -15.67 -34.62 3.78
CA PRO A 103 -16.26 -35.72 3.02
C PRO A 103 -16.27 -37.05 3.77
N ALA A 104 -15.42 -37.21 4.80
CA ALA A 104 -15.25 -38.45 5.54
C ALA A 104 -15.91 -38.41 6.93
N THR A 105 -16.01 -37.23 7.54
CA THR A 105 -16.41 -37.08 8.94
C THR A 105 -17.54 -36.10 9.12
N ILE A 106 -18.72 -36.62 9.50
CA ILE A 106 -19.89 -35.81 9.79
C ILE A 106 -19.60 -34.86 10.97
N GLY A 107 -19.95 -33.58 10.80
CA GLY A 107 -19.78 -32.55 11.83
C GLY A 107 -18.41 -31.87 11.84
N LEU A 108 -17.50 -32.26 10.95
CA LEU A 108 -16.24 -31.54 10.69
C LEU A 108 -16.31 -30.81 9.35
N TYR A 109 -15.49 -29.77 9.23
CA TYR A 109 -15.46 -28.90 8.07
C TYR A 109 -14.04 -28.65 7.58
N VAL A 110 -13.94 -28.27 6.32
CA VAL A 110 -12.73 -27.80 5.67
C VAL A 110 -12.90 -26.33 5.38
N GLN A 111 -11.95 -25.51 5.82
CA GLN A 111 -11.92 -24.10 5.46
C GLN A 111 -11.35 -23.95 4.04
N VAL A 112 -12.13 -23.37 3.14
CA VAL A 112 -11.68 -22.99 1.80
C VAL A 112 -11.78 -21.48 1.68
N ASP A 113 -10.66 -20.82 1.42
CA ASP A 113 -10.57 -19.38 1.25
C ASP A 113 -10.45 -19.05 -0.24
N VAL A 114 -11.30 -18.15 -0.73
CA VAL A 114 -11.28 -17.70 -2.13
C VAL A 114 -11.13 -16.19 -2.15
N GLU A 115 -10.07 -15.71 -2.80
CA GLU A 115 -9.76 -14.29 -2.93
C GLU A 115 -9.75 -13.89 -4.40
N LEU A 116 -10.55 -12.88 -4.73
CA LEU A 116 -10.54 -12.23 -6.02
C LEU A 116 -9.32 -11.30 -6.10
N CYS A 117 -8.59 -11.39 -7.21
CA CYS A 117 -7.45 -10.52 -7.46
C CYS A 117 -7.84 -9.03 -7.34
N VAL A 118 -7.02 -8.23 -6.64
CA VAL A 118 -7.25 -6.79 -6.41
C VAL A 118 -7.38 -5.99 -7.73
N GLY A 119 -6.79 -6.49 -8.81
CA GLY A 119 -6.85 -5.87 -10.13
C GLY A 119 -8.05 -6.27 -10.99
N HIS A 120 -8.96 -7.10 -10.49
CA HIS A 120 -10.10 -7.61 -11.25
C HIS A 120 -10.87 -6.49 -11.96
N GLY A 121 -11.21 -6.71 -13.23
CA GLY A 121 -11.93 -5.73 -14.05
C GLY A 121 -11.12 -4.49 -14.47
N THR A 122 -9.85 -4.37 -14.07
CA THR A 122 -8.95 -3.27 -14.49
C THR A 122 -8.01 -3.70 -15.62
N SER A 123 -7.44 -2.72 -16.31
CA SER A 123 -6.41 -2.98 -17.34
C SER A 123 -5.15 -3.67 -16.80
N ASN A 124 -4.94 -3.66 -15.48
CA ASN A 124 -3.75 -4.23 -14.83
C ASN A 124 -4.00 -5.61 -14.20
N SER A 125 -5.18 -6.22 -14.41
CA SER A 125 -5.58 -7.48 -13.73
C SER A 125 -4.53 -8.58 -13.89
N ALA A 126 -3.99 -8.78 -15.09
CA ALA A 126 -3.03 -9.85 -15.36
C ALA A 126 -1.73 -9.70 -14.56
N GLU A 127 -1.14 -8.51 -14.54
CA GLU A 127 0.09 -8.25 -13.76
C GLU A 127 -0.17 -8.30 -12.25
N LEU A 128 -1.29 -7.75 -11.79
CA LEU A 128 -1.67 -7.77 -10.39
C LEU A 128 -1.97 -9.20 -9.89
N PHE A 129 -2.47 -10.08 -10.77
CA PHE A 129 -2.69 -11.48 -10.44
C PHE A 129 -1.37 -12.20 -10.15
N GLU A 130 -0.40 -12.09 -11.06
CA GLU A 130 0.93 -12.70 -10.85
C GLU A 130 1.66 -12.07 -9.66
N TRP A 131 1.54 -10.76 -9.48
CA TRP A 131 2.11 -10.08 -8.32
C TRP A 131 1.47 -10.54 -6.99
N THR A 132 0.14 -10.67 -6.95
CA THR A 132 -0.57 -11.15 -5.75
C THR A 132 -0.20 -12.61 -5.44
N ARG A 133 -0.09 -13.45 -6.47
CA ARG A 133 0.41 -14.82 -6.35
C ARG A 133 1.81 -14.84 -5.76
N PHE A 134 2.72 -13.99 -6.24
CA PHE A 134 4.07 -13.84 -5.70
C PHE A 134 4.05 -13.42 -4.23
N VAL A 135 3.28 -12.38 -3.88
CA VAL A 135 3.17 -11.86 -2.51
C VAL A 135 2.64 -12.89 -1.51
N LYS A 136 1.74 -13.78 -1.95
CA LYS A 136 1.12 -14.82 -1.11
C LYS A 136 1.93 -16.12 -1.05
N SER A 137 2.83 -16.34 -1.99
CA SER A 137 3.64 -17.55 -2.04
C SER A 137 4.71 -17.56 -0.94
N ASP A 138 5.03 -18.76 -0.46
CA ASP A 138 6.06 -19.03 0.56
C ASP A 138 5.81 -18.30 1.89
N SER A 139 4.53 -18.07 2.22
CA SER A 139 4.05 -17.55 3.50
C SER A 139 4.59 -16.17 3.90
N ASP A 140 5.65 -16.12 4.71
CA ASP A 140 6.19 -14.87 5.28
C ASP A 140 7.35 -14.29 4.45
N LEU A 141 7.72 -14.93 3.33
CA LEU A 141 8.89 -14.56 2.52
C LEU A 141 8.92 -13.06 2.16
N LEU A 142 7.83 -12.53 1.58
CA LEU A 142 7.78 -11.12 1.21
C LEU A 142 7.77 -10.17 2.42
N GLN A 143 7.31 -10.64 3.58
CA GLN A 143 7.43 -9.86 4.82
C GLN A 143 8.89 -9.76 5.24
N ILE A 144 9.64 -10.87 5.17
CA ILE A 144 11.09 -10.94 5.45
C ILE A 144 11.87 -10.02 4.50
N ILE A 145 11.62 -10.12 3.19
CA ILE A 145 12.25 -9.24 2.19
C ILE A 145 11.89 -7.77 2.48
N GLY A 146 10.60 -7.48 2.73
CA GLY A 146 10.13 -6.12 2.94
C GLY A 146 10.70 -5.45 4.18
N VAL A 147 10.85 -6.17 5.30
CA VAL A 147 11.47 -5.59 6.51
C VAL A 147 12.97 -5.38 6.34
N SER A 148 13.65 -6.30 5.64
CA SER A 148 15.10 -6.29 5.48
C SER A 148 15.58 -5.09 4.66
N HIS A 149 14.78 -4.66 3.68
CA HIS A 149 15.17 -3.60 2.74
C HIS A 149 14.48 -2.25 3.01
N ARG A 150 13.66 -2.16 4.06
CA ARG A 150 12.95 -0.94 4.42
C ARG A 150 13.86 0.28 4.66
N PRO A 151 15.04 0.17 5.30
CA PRO A 151 15.94 1.31 5.48
C PRO A 151 16.39 1.94 4.15
N LEU A 152 16.50 1.12 3.10
CA LEU A 152 16.85 1.53 1.72
C LEU A 152 15.69 2.17 0.96
N GLY A 153 14.51 2.34 1.59
CA GLY A 153 13.34 2.93 0.95
C GLY A 153 12.59 2.00 0.01
N LEU A 154 13.02 0.74 -0.14
CA LEU A 154 12.29 -0.25 -0.92
C LEU A 154 11.02 -0.69 -0.18
N VAL A 155 9.92 -0.72 -0.92
CA VAL A 155 8.59 -1.05 -0.42
C VAL A 155 7.94 -2.04 -1.37
N CYS A 156 7.85 -3.29 -0.93
CA CYS A 156 7.06 -4.32 -1.57
C CYS A 156 5.67 -4.34 -0.90
N ASN A 157 4.62 -4.02 -1.66
CA ASN A 157 3.23 -4.07 -1.19
C ASN A 157 2.36 -4.85 -2.19
N ASP A 158 1.05 -4.88 -1.96
CA ASP A 158 0.05 -5.52 -2.81
C ASP A 158 -0.07 -4.90 -4.23
N GLN A 159 0.50 -3.72 -4.46
CA GLN A 159 0.42 -2.99 -5.73
C GLN A 159 1.69 -3.11 -6.59
N GLY A 160 2.80 -3.58 -6.04
CA GLY A 160 4.07 -3.69 -6.73
C GLY A 160 5.29 -3.44 -5.84
N LEU A 161 6.46 -3.48 -6.48
CA LEU A 161 7.69 -2.95 -5.90
C LEU A 161 7.74 -1.44 -6.12
N HIS A 162 8.10 -0.71 -5.07
CA HIS A 162 8.25 0.73 -5.06
C HIS A 162 9.55 1.14 -4.38
N VAL A 163 10.03 2.34 -4.69
CA VAL A 163 11.05 3.03 -3.90
C VAL A 163 10.48 4.33 -3.35
N ARG A 164 10.80 4.66 -2.10
CA ARG A 164 10.24 5.82 -1.42
C ARG A 164 11.17 7.03 -1.49
N VAL A 165 10.68 8.11 -2.08
CA VAL A 165 11.35 9.41 -2.17
C VAL A 165 11.37 10.08 -0.79
N GLN A 166 12.57 10.38 -0.29
CA GLN A 166 12.80 10.77 1.12
C GLN A 166 12.29 12.18 1.43
N GLU A 167 12.29 13.06 0.44
CA GLU A 167 11.89 14.46 0.51
C GLU A 167 10.37 14.60 0.70
N ILE A 168 9.60 13.65 0.15
CA ILE A 168 8.13 13.64 0.16
C ILE A 168 7.58 12.86 1.37
N GLU A 169 8.32 11.84 1.82
CA GLU A 169 7.92 10.93 2.90
C GLU A 169 7.45 11.62 4.20
N PRO A 170 8.09 12.69 4.71
CA PRO A 170 7.75 13.31 5.98
C PRO A 170 6.30 13.81 6.06
N TYR A 171 5.75 14.28 4.93
CA TYR A 171 4.40 14.85 4.90
C TYR A 171 3.40 13.99 4.11
N ASN A 172 3.85 13.13 3.18
CA ASN A 172 2.94 12.24 2.45
C ASN A 172 3.59 10.92 2.04
N LYS A 173 3.50 9.93 2.93
CA LYS A 173 4.05 8.58 2.71
C LYS A 173 3.49 7.85 1.48
N LYS A 174 2.23 8.13 1.09
CA LYS A 174 1.60 7.49 -0.07
C LYS A 174 2.13 8.10 -1.36
N LYS A 175 2.16 9.44 -1.46
CA LYS A 175 2.72 10.14 -2.62
C LYS A 175 4.22 9.93 -2.78
N ALA A 176 4.94 9.65 -1.69
CA ALA A 176 6.37 9.35 -1.74
C ALA A 176 6.72 8.03 -2.43
N LEU A 177 5.76 7.16 -2.77
CA LEU A 177 6.02 5.88 -3.41
C LEU A 177 6.14 6.04 -4.93
N LEU A 178 7.37 5.94 -5.44
CA LEU A 178 7.63 5.79 -6.88
C LEU A 178 7.46 4.31 -7.25
N PHE A 179 6.48 4.03 -8.12
CA PHE A 179 6.22 2.68 -8.64
C PHE A 179 7.37 2.20 -9.54
N LEU A 180 7.88 0.99 -9.29
CA LEU A 180 8.96 0.38 -10.08
C LEU A 180 8.41 -0.69 -11.02
N THR A 181 7.87 -1.78 -10.48
CA THR A 181 7.41 -2.93 -11.26
C THR A 181 6.33 -3.76 -10.54
N ARG A 182 5.57 -4.55 -11.31
CA ARG A 182 4.72 -5.66 -10.87
C ARG A 182 5.21 -7.01 -11.38
N SER A 183 6.36 -7.07 -12.05
CA SER A 183 6.99 -8.33 -12.42
C SER A 183 7.72 -8.89 -11.20
N PRO A 184 7.35 -10.08 -10.69
CA PRO A 184 8.11 -10.74 -9.64
C PRO A 184 9.57 -10.95 -10.02
N GLU A 185 9.83 -11.32 -11.28
CA GLU A 185 11.17 -11.58 -11.80
C GLU A 185 12.04 -10.34 -11.77
N GLU A 186 11.58 -9.22 -12.34
CA GLU A 186 12.32 -7.95 -12.31
C GLU A 186 12.56 -7.45 -10.88
N ALA A 187 11.59 -7.66 -9.97
CA ALA A 187 11.75 -7.30 -8.57
C ALA A 187 12.85 -8.13 -7.90
N LEU A 188 12.84 -9.46 -8.10
CA LEU A 188 13.85 -10.37 -7.55
C LEU A 188 15.24 -10.10 -8.11
N GLU A 189 15.36 -9.87 -9.42
CA GLU A 189 16.61 -9.47 -10.07
C GLU A 189 17.15 -8.17 -9.48
N PHE A 190 16.28 -7.17 -9.27
CA PHE A 190 16.69 -5.92 -8.66
C PHE A 190 17.16 -6.09 -7.21
N TYR A 191 16.54 -6.99 -6.44
CA TYR A 191 17.05 -7.39 -5.11
C TYR A 191 18.37 -8.19 -5.17
N GLY A 192 18.78 -8.66 -6.35
CA GLY A 192 19.91 -9.56 -6.53
C GLY A 192 19.63 -10.96 -5.98
N LEU A 193 18.37 -11.39 -6.00
CA LEU A 193 17.94 -12.71 -5.55
C LEU A 193 17.89 -13.69 -6.73
N ASP A 194 18.18 -14.96 -6.47
CA ASP A 194 18.20 -16.00 -7.49
C ASP A 194 16.77 -16.37 -7.92
N VAL A 195 16.36 -15.90 -9.10
CA VAL A 195 15.04 -16.15 -9.69
C VAL A 195 14.81 -17.64 -9.94
N ALA A 196 15.80 -18.35 -10.49
CA ALA A 196 15.67 -19.76 -10.83
C ALA A 196 15.47 -20.60 -9.56
N LYS A 197 16.19 -20.27 -8.48
CA LYS A 197 15.99 -20.89 -7.17
C LYS A 197 14.59 -20.61 -6.62
N TYR A 198 14.09 -19.38 -6.72
CA TYR A 198 12.72 -19.06 -6.32
C TYR A 198 11.67 -19.86 -7.11
N GLN A 199 11.86 -20.02 -8.42
CA GLN A 199 10.94 -20.80 -9.25
C GLN A 199 10.96 -22.29 -8.88
N ALA A 200 12.15 -22.86 -8.63
CA ALA A 200 12.32 -24.23 -8.19
C ALA A 200 11.74 -24.50 -6.79
N GLY A 201 11.66 -23.46 -5.95
CA GLY A 201 11.19 -23.54 -4.57
C GLY A 201 12.28 -23.93 -3.56
N PHE A 202 11.85 -24.04 -2.31
CA PHE A 202 12.72 -24.25 -1.16
C PHE A 202 12.48 -25.61 -0.51
N THR A 203 13.55 -26.27 -0.06
CA THR A 203 13.45 -27.57 0.61
C THR A 203 12.87 -27.45 2.01
N ASP A 204 13.28 -26.42 2.73
CA ASP A 204 12.87 -26.11 4.10
C ASP A 204 12.98 -24.59 4.36
N GLU A 205 12.62 -24.17 5.58
CA GLU A 205 12.68 -22.76 5.96
C GLU A 205 14.12 -22.22 5.98
N LYS A 206 15.13 -23.04 6.27
CA LYS A 206 16.52 -22.60 6.30
C LYS A 206 16.98 -22.25 4.89
N ASP A 207 16.67 -23.07 3.89
CA ASP A 207 16.94 -22.81 2.47
C ASP A 207 16.26 -21.51 2.00
N LEU A 208 15.00 -21.29 2.40
CA LEU A 208 14.27 -20.05 2.13
C LEU A 208 14.94 -18.83 2.77
N PHE A 209 15.30 -18.91 4.05
CA PHE A 209 16.01 -17.82 4.74
C PHE A 209 17.39 -17.60 4.12
N ASP A 210 18.05 -18.67 3.70
CA ASP A 210 19.36 -18.60 3.10
C ASP A 210 19.35 -17.79 1.81
N TRP A 211 18.33 -18.03 0.99
CA TRP A 211 18.04 -17.30 -0.23
C TRP A 211 17.59 -15.87 0.04
N ALA A 212 16.67 -15.64 0.98
CA ALA A 212 16.18 -14.29 1.30
C ALA A 212 17.30 -13.34 1.77
N CYS A 213 18.34 -13.90 2.39
CA CYS A 213 19.53 -13.17 2.85
C CYS A 213 20.69 -13.14 1.82
N SER A 214 20.55 -13.73 0.63
CA SER A 214 21.60 -13.74 -0.39
C SER A 214 21.56 -12.52 -1.31
N GLY A 215 20.48 -11.72 -1.24
CA GLY A 215 20.30 -10.54 -2.06
C GLY A 215 21.37 -9.47 -1.83
N ARG A 216 21.70 -8.73 -2.88
CA ARG A 216 22.79 -7.71 -2.87
C ARG A 216 22.58 -6.56 -1.89
N PHE A 217 21.34 -6.37 -1.43
CA PHE A 217 20.95 -5.33 -0.49
C PHE A 217 20.78 -5.81 0.94
N PHE A 218 20.83 -7.12 1.18
CA PHE A 218 20.69 -7.65 2.53
C PHE A 218 21.96 -7.39 3.34
N ALA A 219 21.80 -6.83 4.54
CA ALA A 219 22.87 -6.65 5.51
C ALA A 219 22.36 -6.99 6.92
N CYS A 220 22.92 -8.02 7.54
CA CYS A 220 22.47 -8.50 8.85
C CYS A 220 22.55 -7.42 9.93
N GLU A 221 23.64 -6.64 9.97
CA GLU A 221 23.81 -5.55 10.94
C GLU A 221 22.70 -4.50 10.84
N THR A 222 22.37 -4.06 9.63
CA THR A 222 21.28 -3.11 9.38
C THR A 222 19.93 -3.69 9.77
N PHE A 223 19.72 -4.99 9.53
CA PHE A 223 18.51 -5.66 9.94
C PHE A 223 18.39 -5.72 11.46
N GLN A 224 19.47 -6.03 12.19
CA GLN A 224 19.49 -6.12 13.64
C GLN A 224 19.34 -4.75 14.31
N SER A 225 19.90 -3.69 13.72
CA SER A 225 19.78 -2.31 14.23
C SER A 225 18.45 -1.62 13.89
N ARG A 226 17.49 -2.34 13.27
CA ARG A 226 16.22 -1.75 12.82
C ARG A 226 15.38 -1.27 13.99
N THR A 227 14.65 -0.18 13.80
CA THR A 227 13.60 0.24 14.73
C THR A 227 12.29 -0.49 14.43
N GLU A 228 11.80 -1.27 15.39
CA GLU A 228 10.56 -2.01 15.23
C GLU A 228 9.32 -1.14 15.42
N LYS A 229 8.44 -1.18 14.43
CA LYS A 229 7.12 -0.53 14.49
C LYS A 229 6.13 -1.45 15.21
N HIS A 230 5.02 -0.88 15.66
CA HIS A 230 3.90 -1.63 16.25
C HIS A 230 3.50 -2.85 15.38
N ASN A 231 3.40 -2.65 14.07
CA ASN A 231 3.04 -3.71 13.13
C ASN A 231 4.12 -4.79 13.00
N ASP A 232 5.40 -4.46 13.22
CA ASP A 232 6.49 -5.45 13.19
C ASP A 232 6.39 -6.37 14.41
N ARG A 233 6.15 -5.80 15.60
CA ARG A 233 5.91 -6.58 16.84
C ARG A 233 4.69 -7.49 16.72
N ALA A 234 3.58 -6.93 16.21
CA ALA A 234 2.36 -7.72 15.97
C ALA A 234 2.60 -8.88 15.00
N ARG A 235 3.45 -8.70 13.99
CA ARG A 235 3.84 -9.77 13.06
C ARG A 235 4.65 -10.85 13.76
N GLN A 236 5.67 -10.52 14.55
CA GLN A 236 6.43 -11.52 15.32
C GLN A 236 5.51 -12.37 16.21
N THR A 237 4.47 -11.79 16.81
CA THR A 237 3.50 -12.55 17.59
C THR A 237 2.58 -13.43 16.73
N LYS A 238 2.20 -13.01 15.53
CA LYS A 238 1.17 -13.72 14.73
C LYS A 238 1.72 -14.62 13.62
N ARG A 239 2.98 -14.43 13.21
CA ARG A 239 3.61 -15.04 12.04
C ARG A 239 4.80 -15.91 12.46
N PRO A 240 4.62 -17.23 12.60
CA PRO A 240 5.63 -18.12 13.16
C PRO A 240 6.92 -18.20 12.34
N MET A 241 6.84 -18.24 11.00
CA MET A 241 8.04 -18.28 10.15
C MET A 241 8.83 -16.97 10.27
N TYR A 242 8.14 -15.82 10.22
CA TYR A 242 8.76 -14.52 10.46
C TYR A 242 9.43 -14.43 11.85
N ARG A 243 8.79 -14.97 12.89
CA ARG A 243 9.38 -15.03 14.25
C ARG A 243 10.68 -15.82 14.25
N ARG A 244 10.67 -17.05 13.72
CA ARG A 244 11.87 -17.90 13.65
C ARG A 244 13.00 -17.23 12.87
N PHE A 245 12.67 -16.55 11.78
CA PHE A 245 13.65 -15.75 11.04
C PHE A 245 14.35 -14.72 11.94
N VAL A 246 13.57 -13.93 12.68
CA VAL A 246 14.08 -12.84 13.52
C VAL A 246 14.80 -13.34 14.78
N GLU A 247 14.20 -14.29 15.49
CA GLU A 247 14.62 -14.69 16.84
C GLU A 247 15.63 -15.84 16.84
N GLU A 248 15.68 -16.66 15.79
CA GLU A 248 16.53 -17.86 15.74
C GLU A 248 17.56 -17.78 14.60
N TYR A 249 17.11 -17.52 13.37
CA TYR A 249 17.96 -17.58 12.19
C TYR A 249 18.98 -16.42 12.17
N ILE A 250 18.52 -15.18 12.30
CA ILE A 250 19.40 -13.99 12.21
C ILE A 250 20.50 -13.97 13.28
N PRO A 251 20.22 -14.21 14.58
CA PRO A 251 21.27 -14.25 15.61
C PRO A 251 22.35 -15.30 15.33
N SER A 252 21.99 -16.42 14.71
CA SER A 252 22.91 -17.51 14.36
C SER A 252 23.73 -17.25 13.09
N HIS A 253 23.43 -16.18 12.35
CA HIS A 253 24.04 -15.85 11.05
C HIS A 253 24.49 -14.39 10.96
N ALA A 254 25.02 -13.83 12.05
CA ALA A 254 25.35 -12.41 12.21
C ALA A 254 26.28 -11.80 11.13
N GLY A 255 27.04 -12.64 10.39
CA GLY A 255 27.92 -12.21 9.30
C GLY A 255 27.33 -12.29 7.90
N LYS A 256 26.03 -12.56 7.74
CA LYS A 256 25.40 -12.79 6.43
C LYS A 256 24.96 -11.48 5.76
N GLY A 257 25.12 -11.42 4.43
CA GLY A 257 24.74 -10.28 3.60
C GLY A 257 25.94 -9.60 2.94
N ALA A 258 25.68 -8.57 2.13
CA ALA A 258 26.71 -7.83 1.43
C ALA A 258 27.56 -6.99 2.40
N CYS A 259 28.90 -7.01 2.23
CA CYS A 259 29.81 -6.16 3.02
C CYS A 259 29.72 -4.67 2.68
N LYS A 260 29.10 -4.29 1.56
CA LYS A 260 28.98 -2.89 1.15
C LYS A 260 27.59 -2.37 1.51
N ALA A 261 27.53 -1.47 2.48
CA ALA A 261 26.29 -0.76 2.81
C ALA A 261 25.90 0.15 1.64
N CYS A 262 24.86 -0.22 0.90
CA CYS A 262 24.21 0.67 -0.05
C CYS A 262 23.43 1.74 0.73
N THR A 263 23.52 2.99 0.29
CA THR A 263 22.69 4.06 0.83
C THR A 263 21.31 4.05 0.18
N ARG A 264 20.34 4.65 0.86
CA ARG A 264 18.99 4.85 0.30
C ARG A 264 19.01 5.64 -1.01
N GLU A 265 19.87 6.65 -1.10
CA GLU A 265 19.99 7.51 -2.28
C GLU A 265 20.58 6.75 -3.48
N GLU A 266 21.61 5.93 -3.26
CA GLU A 266 22.16 5.05 -4.29
C GLU A 266 21.09 4.09 -4.84
N VAL A 267 20.31 3.46 -3.95
CA VAL A 267 19.22 2.55 -4.34
C VAL A 267 18.12 3.28 -5.11
N LEU A 268 17.77 4.52 -4.72
CA LEU A 268 16.80 5.34 -5.45
C LEU A 268 17.28 5.66 -6.86
N HIS A 269 18.50 6.18 -7.02
CA HIS A 269 19.05 6.50 -8.34
C HIS A 269 19.19 5.27 -9.22
N GLU A 270 19.63 4.14 -8.65
CA GLU A 270 19.71 2.90 -9.38
C GLU A 270 18.34 2.39 -9.81
N ALA A 271 17.34 2.41 -8.93
CA ALA A 271 15.97 2.01 -9.26
C ALA A 271 15.38 2.89 -10.38
N ILE A 272 15.58 4.20 -10.32
CA ILE A 272 15.13 5.13 -11.36
C ILE A 272 15.74 4.76 -12.72
N ARG A 273 17.05 4.46 -12.76
CA ARG A 273 17.76 4.07 -13.98
C ARG A 273 17.31 2.71 -14.51
N VAL A 274 17.27 1.69 -13.65
CA VAL A 274 16.96 0.30 -14.05
C VAL A 274 15.53 0.18 -14.56
N PHE A 275 14.56 0.82 -13.89
CA PHE A 275 13.14 0.72 -14.24
C PHE A 275 12.64 1.86 -15.13
N GLY A 276 13.53 2.75 -15.59
CA GLY A 276 13.19 3.86 -16.48
C GLY A 276 12.17 4.84 -15.88
N LYS A 277 12.29 5.18 -14.59
CA LYS A 277 11.31 5.98 -13.85
C LYS A 277 11.66 7.46 -13.71
N GLN A 278 12.59 7.98 -14.52
CA GLN A 278 13.06 9.38 -14.43
C GLN A 278 11.91 10.38 -14.51
N ALA A 279 11.05 10.28 -15.53
CA ALA A 279 9.93 11.19 -15.70
C ALA A 279 8.93 11.15 -14.51
N GLY A 280 8.72 9.96 -13.93
CA GLY A 280 7.86 9.81 -12.75
C GLY A 280 8.47 10.46 -11.50
N TYR A 281 9.78 10.29 -11.31
CA TYR A 281 10.52 10.95 -10.23
C TYR A 281 10.55 12.48 -10.40
N ASP A 282 10.84 12.98 -11.60
CA ASP A 282 10.89 14.41 -11.89
C ASP A 282 9.54 15.09 -11.62
N ALA A 283 8.43 14.46 -12.02
CA ALA A 283 7.09 14.95 -11.71
C ALA A 283 6.80 15.00 -10.21
N MET A 284 7.25 13.99 -9.45
CA MET A 284 7.13 13.97 -7.99
C MET A 284 7.95 15.10 -7.34
N MET A 285 9.17 15.33 -7.83
CA MET A 285 10.05 16.38 -7.31
C MET A 285 9.57 17.78 -7.68
N GLU A 286 8.99 17.97 -8.86
CA GLU A 286 8.37 19.24 -9.26
C GLU A 286 7.18 19.59 -8.35
N GLU A 287 6.30 18.62 -8.06
CA GLU A 287 5.21 18.82 -7.10
C GLU A 287 5.77 19.15 -5.69
N HIS A 288 6.83 18.47 -5.27
CA HIS A 288 7.50 18.73 -4.00
C HIS A 288 8.09 20.14 -3.93
N HIS A 289 8.86 20.55 -4.93
CA HIS A 289 9.49 21.87 -4.98
C HIS A 289 8.45 22.98 -4.97
N LEU A 290 7.39 22.83 -5.78
CA LEU A 290 6.30 23.79 -5.81
C LEU A 290 5.60 23.90 -4.45
N LYS A 291 5.34 22.78 -3.79
CA LYS A 291 4.75 22.76 -2.45
C LYS A 291 5.66 23.47 -1.43
N THR A 292 6.95 23.16 -1.42
CA THR A 292 7.92 23.76 -0.50
C THR A 292 8.04 25.26 -0.74
N ALA A 293 8.12 25.69 -2.00
CA ALA A 293 8.14 27.10 -2.38
C ALA A 293 6.85 27.83 -1.94
N GLU A 294 5.68 27.20 -2.08
CA GLU A 294 4.42 27.74 -1.58
C GLU A 294 4.42 27.89 -0.06
N GLU A 295 4.86 26.87 0.68
CA GLU A 295 4.91 26.90 2.15
C GLU A 295 5.87 27.98 2.67
N GLU A 296 7.05 28.11 2.05
CA GLU A 296 8.03 29.16 2.36
C GLU A 296 7.50 30.55 2.06
N LEU A 297 6.91 30.76 0.88
CA LEU A 297 6.33 32.05 0.49
C LEU A 297 5.22 32.46 1.47
N TRP A 298 4.35 31.54 1.86
CA TRP A 298 3.29 31.84 2.84
C TRP A 298 3.82 32.07 4.25
N LYS A 299 4.97 31.50 4.61
CA LYS A 299 5.65 31.81 5.87
C LYS A 299 6.13 33.26 5.86
N GLU A 300 6.76 33.71 4.79
CA GLU A 300 7.23 35.08 4.65
C GLU A 300 6.08 36.10 4.54
N ILE A 301 5.03 35.77 3.80
CA ILE A 301 3.81 36.60 3.74
C ILE A 301 3.24 36.81 5.15
N ARG A 302 3.25 35.76 5.98
CA ARG A 302 2.79 35.85 7.37
C ARG A 302 3.66 36.78 8.19
N GLU A 303 4.98 36.73 8.01
CA GLU A 303 5.95 37.59 8.70
C GLU A 303 5.91 39.05 8.20
N ALA A 304 5.55 39.26 6.93
CA ALA A 304 5.43 40.56 6.32
C ALA A 304 4.23 41.37 6.82
N VAL A 305 3.12 40.71 7.19
CA VAL A 305 1.89 41.38 7.62
C VAL A 305 2.01 41.88 9.07
N PRO A 306 1.77 43.19 9.36
CA PRO A 306 1.83 43.74 10.71
C PRO A 306 0.84 43.04 11.66
N VAL A 307 1.37 42.43 12.72
CA VAL A 307 0.61 41.58 13.64
C VAL A 307 -0.25 42.44 14.58
N GLN A 308 -1.54 42.60 14.26
CA GLN A 308 -2.57 42.89 15.25
C GLN A 308 -3.50 41.67 15.35
N SER A 309 -3.42 40.98 16.49
CA SER A 309 -3.58 39.53 16.70
C SER A 309 -4.94 38.91 16.39
N ASN A 310 -5.95 39.65 15.93
CA ASN A 310 -7.28 39.10 15.65
C ASN A 310 -7.68 39.11 14.16
N SER A 311 -6.81 39.55 13.25
CA SER A 311 -7.16 39.66 11.83
C SER A 311 -6.25 38.93 10.84
N LEU A 312 -5.18 38.28 11.31
CA LEU A 312 -4.24 37.58 10.44
C LEU A 312 -4.92 36.48 9.61
N ALA A 313 -5.74 35.63 10.24
CA ALA A 313 -6.46 34.57 9.52
C ALA A 313 -7.42 35.13 8.44
N LEU A 314 -8.03 36.29 8.71
CA LEU A 314 -8.91 36.96 7.76
C LEU A 314 -8.10 37.56 6.59
N ILE A 315 -6.93 38.14 6.88
CA ILE A 315 -6.01 38.66 5.87
C ILE A 315 -5.51 37.53 4.96
N LEU A 316 -4.95 36.45 5.53
CA LEU A 316 -4.42 35.33 4.75
C LEU A 316 -5.51 34.68 3.88
N ARG A 317 -6.73 34.55 4.41
CA ARG A 317 -7.89 34.07 3.64
C ARG A 317 -8.27 35.04 2.53
N GLY A 318 -8.24 36.34 2.82
CA GLY A 318 -8.47 37.37 1.83
C GLY A 318 -7.43 37.32 0.71
N LEU A 319 -6.14 37.17 1.04
CA LEU A 319 -5.06 37.09 0.05
C LEU A 319 -5.27 35.90 -0.89
N ARG A 320 -5.67 34.74 -0.37
CA ARG A 320 -5.96 33.55 -1.20
C ARG A 320 -7.15 33.71 -2.15
N ARG A 321 -8.10 34.60 -1.84
CA ARG A 321 -9.37 34.75 -2.57
C ARG A 321 -9.36 35.95 -3.51
N TRP A 322 -8.80 37.05 -3.06
CA TRP A 322 -8.93 38.35 -3.73
C TRP A 322 -7.68 38.74 -4.50
N VAL A 323 -6.63 37.94 -4.50
CA VAL A 323 -5.41 38.26 -5.24
C VAL A 323 -5.29 37.37 -6.46
N ALA A 324 -5.07 38.01 -7.61
CA ALA A 324 -4.68 37.38 -8.85
C ALA A 324 -3.27 37.85 -9.24
N PHE A 325 -2.68 37.21 -10.24
CA PHE A 325 -1.39 37.59 -10.79
C PHE A 325 -1.52 37.96 -12.26
N GLU A 326 -0.86 39.04 -12.66
CA GLU A 326 -0.69 39.45 -14.05
C GLU A 326 0.79 39.76 -14.27
N ASN A 327 1.42 39.10 -15.25
CA ASN A 327 2.85 39.24 -15.55
C ASN A 327 3.77 39.12 -14.31
N GLY A 328 3.45 38.17 -13.41
CA GLY A 328 4.21 37.92 -12.19
C GLY A 328 4.02 38.95 -11.07
N ARG A 329 3.07 39.89 -11.22
CA ARG A 329 2.75 40.91 -10.20
C ARG A 329 1.37 40.66 -9.58
N PRO A 330 1.24 40.78 -8.25
CA PRO A 330 -0.03 40.61 -7.57
C PRO A 330 -0.95 41.82 -7.81
N LEU A 331 -2.24 41.56 -7.96
CA LEU A 331 -3.30 42.56 -8.06
C LEU A 331 -4.54 42.11 -7.29
N ILE A 332 -5.33 43.06 -6.80
CA ILE A 332 -6.62 42.76 -6.16
C ILE A 332 -7.67 42.52 -7.26
N ALA A 333 -8.18 41.30 -7.33
CA ALA A 333 -9.23 40.88 -8.23
C ALA A 333 -10.57 41.56 -7.90
N LYS A 334 -11.40 41.73 -8.93
CA LYS A 334 -12.75 42.32 -8.79
C LYS A 334 -13.71 41.39 -8.06
N GLU A 335 -13.51 40.08 -8.18
CA GLU A 335 -14.34 39.04 -7.58
C GLU A 335 -13.45 38.05 -6.80
N PRO A 336 -13.97 37.45 -5.71
CA PRO A 336 -13.21 36.47 -4.95
C PRO A 336 -13.18 35.13 -5.69
N ASN A 337 -12.01 34.50 -5.76
CA ASN A 337 -11.90 33.10 -6.12
C ASN A 337 -12.48 32.23 -5.00
N LEU A 338 -13.61 31.58 -5.29
CA LEU A 338 -14.29 30.65 -4.38
C LEU A 338 -14.01 29.18 -4.70
N ALA A 339 -13.28 28.91 -5.78
CA ALA A 339 -12.82 27.59 -6.18
C ALA A 339 -11.48 27.25 -5.48
N GLU A 340 -10.64 26.44 -6.12
CA GLU A 340 -9.32 26.11 -5.60
C GLU A 340 -8.42 27.36 -5.54
N PRO A 341 -7.72 27.59 -4.42
CA PRO A 341 -6.80 28.72 -4.29
C PRO A 341 -5.68 28.67 -5.33
N LEU A 342 -5.27 29.84 -5.83
CA LEU A 342 -4.05 29.95 -6.62
C LEU A 342 -2.84 29.49 -5.81
N VAL A 343 -1.92 28.79 -6.48
CA VAL A 343 -0.59 28.48 -5.97
C VAL A 343 0.33 29.63 -6.35
N TRP A 344 0.60 30.53 -5.41
CA TRP A 344 1.31 31.79 -5.66
C TRP A 344 2.74 31.56 -6.16
N SER A 345 3.41 30.52 -5.65
CA SER A 345 4.76 30.12 -6.06
C SER A 345 4.89 29.80 -7.56
N LYS A 346 3.80 29.54 -8.29
CA LYS A 346 3.84 29.44 -9.77
C LYS A 346 4.05 30.79 -10.47
N PHE A 347 3.76 31.89 -9.79
CA PHE A 347 3.78 33.25 -10.34
C PHE A 347 4.86 34.13 -9.73
N VAL A 348 5.45 33.68 -8.62
CA VAL A 348 6.49 34.40 -7.88
C VAL A 348 7.82 33.70 -8.09
N SER A 349 8.73 34.37 -8.79
CA SER A 349 10.11 33.93 -8.95
C SER A 349 10.98 34.50 -7.81
N PRO A 350 12.21 34.00 -7.62
CA PRO A 350 13.15 34.61 -6.67
C PRO A 350 13.32 36.13 -6.88
N ASP A 351 13.33 36.59 -8.13
CA ASP A 351 13.51 38.01 -8.47
C ASP A 351 12.28 38.88 -8.19
N THR A 352 11.07 38.31 -8.19
CA THR A 352 9.83 39.05 -7.91
C THR A 352 9.36 38.91 -6.45
N ARG A 353 10.04 38.07 -5.67
CA ARG A 353 9.67 37.74 -4.28
C ARG A 353 9.58 38.97 -3.38
N ASP A 354 10.60 39.82 -3.34
CA ASP A 354 10.62 41.02 -2.51
C ASP A 354 9.53 42.03 -2.93
N VAL A 355 9.28 42.14 -4.23
CA VAL A 355 8.22 43.00 -4.78
C VAL A 355 6.84 42.53 -4.32
N VAL A 356 6.60 41.22 -4.33
CA VAL A 356 5.35 40.62 -3.85
C VAL A 356 5.17 40.85 -2.36
N LEU A 357 6.22 40.65 -1.55
CA LEU A 357 6.15 40.87 -0.11
C LEU A 357 5.90 42.34 0.24
N ALA A 358 6.54 43.28 -0.47
CA ALA A 358 6.27 44.71 -0.33
C ALA A 358 4.82 45.04 -0.71
N TRP A 359 4.33 44.51 -1.82
CA TRP A 359 2.94 44.71 -2.24
C TRP A 359 1.95 44.19 -1.19
N VAL A 360 2.20 43.01 -0.59
CA VAL A 360 1.36 42.46 0.48
C VAL A 360 1.33 43.42 1.67
N LYS A 361 2.47 43.99 2.07
CA LYS A 361 2.55 45.00 3.15
C LYS A 361 1.72 46.24 2.86
N ASP A 362 1.66 46.66 1.60
CA ASP A 362 0.91 47.87 1.23
C ASP A 362 -0.60 47.60 1.06
N ASN A 363 -0.99 46.36 0.72
CA ASN A 363 -2.36 46.05 0.27
C ASN A 363 -3.18 45.15 1.21
N TYR A 364 -2.58 44.57 2.27
CA TYR A 364 -3.29 43.65 3.16
C TYR A 364 -4.55 44.28 3.81
N GLY A 365 -4.55 45.59 4.06
CA GLY A 365 -5.67 46.32 4.66
C GLY A 365 -6.92 46.35 3.76
N GLN A 366 -6.73 46.54 2.45
CA GLN A 366 -7.81 46.52 1.48
C GLN A 366 -8.35 45.10 1.31
N VAL A 367 -7.46 44.11 1.16
CA VAL A 367 -7.82 42.69 1.03
C VAL A 367 -8.62 42.20 2.25
N LYS A 368 -8.22 42.60 3.46
CA LYS A 368 -8.95 42.33 4.71
C LYS A 368 -10.37 42.89 4.67
N SER A 369 -10.52 44.13 4.18
CA SER A 369 -11.82 44.81 4.12
C SER A 369 -12.77 44.11 3.15
N LEU A 370 -12.27 43.69 1.98
CA LEU A 370 -13.04 42.92 0.99
C LEU A 370 -13.50 41.57 1.55
N GLU A 371 -12.60 40.82 2.18
CA GLU A 371 -12.94 39.52 2.76
C GLU A 371 -13.91 39.67 3.95
N LYS A 372 -13.77 40.73 4.75
CA LYS A 372 -14.72 41.05 5.83
C LYS A 372 -16.11 41.33 5.26
N ALA A 373 -16.21 42.19 4.24
CA ALA A 373 -17.47 42.55 3.60
C ALA A 373 -18.17 41.32 3.02
N ARG A 374 -17.43 40.45 2.33
CA ARG A 374 -17.94 39.21 1.76
C ARG A 374 -18.41 38.22 2.84
N ALA A 375 -17.64 38.03 3.90
CA ALA A 375 -18.04 37.17 5.02
C ALA A 375 -19.32 37.68 5.73
N SER A 376 -19.48 38.99 5.87
CA SER A 376 -20.72 39.59 6.40
C SER A 376 -21.90 39.38 5.45
N ALA A 377 -21.73 39.65 4.16
CA ALA A 377 -22.80 39.48 3.16
C ALA A 377 -23.27 38.02 3.07
N SER A 378 -22.36 37.05 3.10
CA SER A 378 -22.72 35.62 3.11
C SER A 378 -23.49 35.21 4.38
N LYS A 379 -23.14 35.77 5.55
CA LYS A 379 -23.88 35.51 6.80
C LYS A 379 -25.29 36.08 6.76
N GLU A 380 -25.45 37.27 6.21
CA GLU A 380 -26.77 37.91 6.10
C GLU A 380 -27.67 37.18 5.11
N ALA A 381 -27.12 36.75 3.97
CA ALA A 381 -27.84 35.92 3.00
C ALA A 381 -28.31 34.59 3.62
N ALA A 382 -27.47 33.94 4.44
CA ALA A 382 -27.82 32.69 5.11
C ALA A 382 -28.92 32.86 6.18
N LYS A 383 -28.99 34.01 6.85
CA LYS A 383 -30.07 34.33 7.80
C LYS A 383 -31.41 34.58 7.12
N ASN A 384 -31.41 35.05 5.87
CA ASN A 384 -32.63 35.34 5.11
C ASN A 384 -33.21 34.10 4.40
N ILE A 385 -32.55 32.94 4.51
CA ILE A 385 -32.97 31.66 3.91
C ILE A 385 -33.58 30.71 4.98
N LEU A 386 -33.44 31.03 6.27
CA LEU A 386 -34.15 30.42 7.40
C LEU A 386 -35.36 31.29 7.76
#